data_AF-A0A6J2XJJ8-F1
#
_entry.id   AF-A0A6J2XJJ8-F1
#
_cell.length_a   1.000
_cell.length_b   1.000
_cell.length_c   1.000
_cell.angle_alpha   90.00
_cell.angle_beta   90.00
_cell.angle_gamma   90.00
#
_symmetry.space_group_name_H-M   'P 1'
#
loop_
_entity.id
_entity.type
_entity.pdbx_description
1 polymer ?
#
loop_
_entity_poly.entity_id
_entity_poly.type
_entity_poly.pdbx_seq_one_letter_code
_entity_poly.pdbx_strand_id
1 'polypeptide(L)'
;MANDLEQKIIKQIEYYFGDINLPRDKFLQEQIKEDDGWVPIEVMLKFNRLASISNDAKVIAEAVEKSENKIVVLNEDKSKVRRNPEKPLPENNEEFIKTLRERSAYAKGFPLDETLDNIIAFLEPYGPLESVIRRTQKEHQFKGSCFIVFKELEACKKFVELESLKYKETELIRKMQNVYYEEKKKIIQEKKKEQSDRKEAIVKEQATKLEFPLGATAHFASLTENMQLSREEIKAKVKEVNEDIEVVYIDFQKGDQEGFIRFAKENNAADFVKGLGENGELEIGDEVKLKLRVLEGEEEEKHLKKTSEEIVKRRQHMKQNKGGQKRKGNYKHGGRNSKSVKKE
;
A
#
# COMPACT_ATOMS: atom_id res chain seq x y z
N MET A 1 29.12 -14.93 -37.94
CA MET A 1 28.78 -14.97 -36.50
C MET A 1 29.14 -13.63 -35.89
N ALA A 2 28.32 -13.12 -34.97
CA ALA A 2 28.60 -11.88 -34.27
C ALA A 2 29.76 -12.05 -33.28
N ASN A 3 30.68 -11.08 -33.22
CA ASN A 3 31.77 -11.08 -32.23
C ASN A 3 31.25 -10.70 -30.82
N ASP A 4 32.05 -10.87 -29.75
CA ASP A 4 31.59 -10.67 -28.35
C ASP A 4 30.94 -9.29 -28.11
N LEU A 5 31.53 -8.23 -28.69
CA LEU A 5 30.97 -6.88 -28.64
C LEU A 5 29.60 -6.80 -29.32
N GLU A 6 29.49 -7.35 -30.52
CA GLU A 6 28.25 -7.36 -31.31
C GLU A 6 27.16 -8.17 -30.60
N GLN A 7 27.51 -9.29 -29.97
CA GLN A 7 26.57 -10.09 -29.17
C GLN A 7 26.03 -9.31 -27.97
N LYS A 8 26.87 -8.51 -27.28
CA LYS A 8 26.43 -7.63 -26.19
C LYS A 8 25.46 -6.56 -26.69
N ILE A 9 25.74 -5.96 -27.85
CA ILE A 9 24.85 -4.98 -28.48
C ILE A 9 23.51 -5.63 -28.84
N ILE A 10 23.54 -6.79 -29.50
CA ILE A 10 22.34 -7.55 -29.90
C ILE A 10 21.50 -7.86 -28.66
N LYS A 11 22.08 -8.48 -27.64
CA LYS A 11 21.38 -8.81 -26.38
C LYS A 11 20.75 -7.58 -25.74
N GLN A 12 21.46 -6.44 -25.74
CA GLN A 12 20.97 -5.21 -25.11
C GLN A 12 19.82 -4.56 -25.88
N ILE A 13 19.88 -4.57 -27.22
CA ILE A 13 18.81 -4.04 -28.07
C ILE A 13 17.59 -4.96 -28.06
N GLU A 14 17.79 -6.26 -28.15
CA GLU A 14 16.73 -7.26 -28.02
C GLU A 14 16.04 -7.16 -26.66
N TYR A 15 16.79 -6.87 -25.58
CA TYR A 15 16.20 -6.62 -24.28
C TYR A 15 15.28 -5.40 -24.27
N TYR A 16 15.72 -4.26 -24.86
CA TYR A 16 14.92 -3.04 -24.87
C TYR A 16 13.60 -3.20 -25.62
N PHE A 17 13.65 -3.83 -26.79
CA PHE A 17 12.47 -4.15 -27.58
C PHE A 17 11.79 -5.46 -27.17
N GLY A 18 12.26 -6.13 -26.12
CA GLY A 18 11.75 -7.42 -25.66
C GLY A 18 10.43 -7.31 -24.89
N ASP A 19 9.81 -8.46 -24.63
CA ASP A 19 8.45 -8.57 -24.08
C ASP A 19 8.33 -8.05 -22.65
N ILE A 20 9.43 -8.03 -21.91
CA ILE A 20 9.45 -7.61 -20.50
C ILE A 20 9.69 -6.10 -20.37
N ASN A 21 10.57 -5.52 -21.18
CA ASN A 21 10.95 -4.12 -21.08
C ASN A 21 9.99 -3.21 -21.84
N LEU A 22 9.68 -3.52 -23.09
CA LEU A 22 8.94 -2.64 -23.98
C LEU A 22 7.56 -2.21 -23.44
N PRO A 23 6.76 -3.07 -22.77
CA PRO A 23 5.50 -2.66 -22.15
C PRO A 23 5.66 -1.70 -20.95
N ARG A 24 6.85 -1.61 -20.36
CA ARG A 24 7.12 -0.80 -19.15
C ARG A 24 7.91 0.47 -19.45
N ASP A 25 8.67 0.48 -20.55
CA ASP A 25 9.52 1.58 -20.95
C ASP A 25 8.71 2.68 -21.65
N LYS A 26 8.30 3.69 -20.90
CA LYS A 26 7.51 4.81 -21.41
C LYS A 26 8.24 5.62 -22.48
N PHE A 27 9.55 5.80 -22.32
CA PHE A 27 10.36 6.57 -23.27
C PHE A 27 10.40 5.85 -24.61
N LEU A 28 10.69 4.54 -24.61
CA LEU A 28 10.72 3.77 -25.85
C LEU A 28 9.33 3.67 -26.50
N GLN A 29 8.26 3.53 -25.71
CA GLN A 29 6.89 3.55 -26.22
C GLN A 29 6.49 4.87 -26.88
N GLU A 30 6.95 6.00 -26.34
CA GLU A 30 6.70 7.32 -26.94
C GLU A 30 7.43 7.43 -28.28
N GLN A 31 8.71 7.04 -28.34
CA GLN A 31 9.51 7.09 -29.57
C GLN A 31 8.97 6.20 -30.69
N ILE A 32 8.50 4.99 -30.36
CA ILE A 32 7.89 4.06 -31.33
C ILE A 32 6.60 4.63 -31.94
N LYS A 33 5.85 5.48 -31.22
CA LYS A 33 4.63 6.10 -31.75
C LYS A 33 4.88 7.27 -32.70
N GLU A 34 6.07 7.86 -32.65
CA GLU A 34 6.41 9.03 -33.46
C GLU A 34 6.60 8.69 -34.94
N ASP A 35 7.05 7.46 -35.26
CA ASP A 35 7.44 7.08 -36.62
C ASP A 35 7.13 5.61 -36.94
N ASP A 36 5.86 5.19 -36.84
CA ASP A 36 5.38 3.84 -37.21
C ASP A 36 6.24 2.67 -36.67
N GLY A 37 6.70 2.83 -35.42
CA GLY A 37 7.54 1.89 -34.70
C GLY A 37 9.03 2.01 -34.92
N TRP A 38 9.48 2.86 -35.85
CA TRP A 38 10.89 3.13 -36.09
C TRP A 38 11.48 4.06 -35.03
N VAL A 39 12.65 3.67 -34.52
CA VAL A 39 13.42 4.43 -33.54
C VAL A 39 14.81 4.69 -34.13
N PRO A 40 15.24 5.96 -34.29
CA PRO A 40 16.58 6.26 -34.76
C PRO A 40 17.66 5.67 -33.86
N ILE A 41 18.74 5.15 -34.44
CA ILE A 41 19.87 4.61 -33.65
C ILE A 41 20.49 5.69 -32.75
N GLU A 42 20.44 6.95 -33.16
CA GLU A 42 20.84 8.09 -32.32
C GLU A 42 20.02 8.22 -31.03
N VAL A 43 18.73 7.85 -31.06
CA VAL A 43 17.89 7.79 -29.86
C VAL A 43 18.30 6.59 -29.00
N MET A 44 18.62 5.46 -29.61
CA MET A 44 19.12 4.28 -28.91
C MET A 44 20.44 4.56 -28.17
N LEU A 45 21.30 5.42 -28.71
CA LEU A 45 22.54 5.87 -28.06
C LEU A 45 22.31 6.72 -26.79
N LYS A 46 21.08 7.22 -26.55
CA LYS A 46 20.74 7.89 -25.28
C LYS A 46 20.57 6.91 -24.12
N PHE A 47 20.45 5.61 -24.40
CA PHE A 47 20.35 4.59 -23.38
C PHE A 47 21.75 4.30 -22.80
N ASN A 48 21.95 4.68 -21.55
CA ASN A 48 23.25 4.62 -20.86
C ASN A 48 23.99 3.27 -21.03
N ARG A 49 23.26 2.15 -21.02
CA ARG A 49 23.89 0.83 -21.11
C ARG A 49 24.31 0.46 -22.53
N LEU A 50 23.54 0.87 -23.54
CA LEU A 50 23.98 0.71 -24.93
C LEU A 50 25.18 1.63 -25.21
N ALA A 51 25.11 2.89 -24.77
CA ALA A 51 26.19 3.87 -24.91
C ALA A 51 27.50 3.44 -24.22
N SER A 52 27.41 2.67 -23.12
CA SER A 52 28.59 2.11 -22.45
C SER A 52 29.23 0.95 -23.22
N ILE A 53 28.50 0.30 -24.13
CA ILE A 53 29.00 -0.81 -24.95
C ILE A 53 29.56 -0.27 -26.28
N SER A 54 28.82 0.61 -26.96
CA SER A 54 29.23 1.23 -28.21
C SER A 54 28.58 2.60 -28.39
N ASN A 55 29.33 3.54 -28.98
CA ASN A 55 28.85 4.87 -29.38
C ASN A 55 28.78 5.04 -30.91
N ASP A 56 29.10 4.00 -31.67
CA ASP A 56 29.06 4.03 -33.14
C ASP A 56 27.75 3.42 -33.65
N ALA A 57 26.95 4.25 -34.33
CA ALA A 57 25.69 3.85 -34.92
C ALA A 57 25.86 2.75 -35.99
N LYS A 58 26.98 2.75 -36.73
CA LYS A 58 27.25 1.74 -37.76
C LYS A 58 27.49 0.37 -37.15
N VAL A 59 28.32 0.32 -36.09
CA VAL A 59 28.58 -0.93 -35.35
C VAL A 59 27.30 -1.48 -34.74
N ILE A 60 26.42 -0.61 -34.25
CA ILE A 60 25.12 -1.03 -33.73
C ILE A 60 24.25 -1.63 -34.83
N ALA A 61 24.17 -0.99 -35.99
CA ALA A 61 23.40 -1.50 -37.12
C ALA A 61 23.95 -2.85 -37.62
N GLU A 62 25.26 -2.96 -37.83
CA GLU A 62 25.90 -4.21 -38.26
C GLU A 62 25.69 -5.35 -37.25
N ALA A 63 25.71 -5.04 -35.95
CA ALA A 63 25.39 -6.02 -34.91
C ALA A 63 23.94 -6.49 -34.99
N VAL A 64 22.97 -5.56 -35.09
CA VAL A 64 21.54 -5.90 -35.19
C VAL A 64 21.24 -6.75 -36.42
N GLU A 65 21.89 -6.48 -37.55
CA GLU A 65 21.75 -7.26 -38.79
C GLU A 65 22.19 -8.73 -38.61
N LYS A 66 23.14 -9.00 -37.71
CA LYS A 66 23.62 -10.34 -37.37
C LYS A 66 22.76 -11.04 -36.30
N SER A 67 21.68 -10.44 -35.82
CA SER A 67 20.78 -11.04 -34.82
C SER A 67 20.07 -12.28 -35.38
N GLU A 68 20.20 -13.40 -34.66
CA GLU A 68 19.52 -14.66 -34.99
C GLU A 68 18.05 -14.65 -34.53
N ASN A 69 17.75 -13.95 -33.43
CA ASN A 69 16.39 -13.91 -32.87
C ASN A 69 15.45 -13.01 -33.67
N LYS A 70 15.96 -12.12 -34.53
CA LYS A 70 15.17 -11.22 -35.40
C LYS A 70 14.01 -10.52 -34.69
N ILE A 71 14.20 -10.17 -33.41
CA ILE A 71 13.23 -9.40 -32.61
C ILE A 71 13.20 -7.95 -33.12
N VAL A 72 14.34 -7.46 -33.61
CA VAL A 72 14.52 -6.09 -34.11
C VAL A 72 14.96 -6.17 -35.57
N VAL A 73 14.42 -5.26 -36.39
CA VAL A 73 14.76 -5.11 -37.81
C VAL A 73 15.26 -3.69 -38.07
N LEU A 74 16.17 -3.57 -39.05
CA LEU A 74 16.71 -2.30 -39.53
C LEU A 74 15.88 -1.79 -40.71
N ASN A 75 15.86 -0.47 -40.89
CA ASN A 75 15.34 0.13 -42.12
C ASN A 75 16.35 0.00 -43.27
N GLU A 76 15.93 0.35 -44.48
CA GLU A 76 16.74 0.25 -45.70
C GLU A 76 18.09 0.97 -45.58
N ASP A 77 18.10 2.16 -44.98
CA ASP A 77 19.32 2.97 -44.79
C ASP A 77 20.14 2.60 -43.54
N LYS A 78 19.74 1.58 -42.78
CA LYS A 78 20.38 1.13 -41.53
C LYS A 78 20.54 2.23 -40.46
N SER A 79 19.68 3.25 -40.48
CA SER A 79 19.68 4.40 -39.58
C SER A 79 18.65 4.31 -38.44
N LYS A 80 17.64 3.44 -38.58
CA LYS A 80 16.54 3.24 -37.62
C LYS A 80 16.34 1.75 -37.35
N VAL A 81 15.89 1.45 -36.13
CA VAL A 81 15.52 0.11 -35.68
C VAL A 81 14.05 0.08 -35.27
N ARG A 82 13.36 -1.03 -35.54
CA ARG A 82 12.02 -1.28 -34.97
C ARG A 82 11.88 -2.71 -34.51
N ARG A 83 10.95 -2.97 -33.60
CA ARG A 83 10.55 -4.34 -33.28
C ARG A 83 9.91 -4.97 -34.53
N ASN A 84 10.25 -6.22 -34.81
CA ASN A 84 9.72 -6.97 -35.94
C ASN A 84 8.19 -7.11 -35.82
N PRO A 85 7.40 -6.63 -36.80
CA PRO A 85 5.94 -6.76 -36.79
C PRO A 85 5.45 -8.22 -36.75
N GLU A 86 6.23 -9.17 -37.26
CA GLU A 86 5.92 -10.61 -37.21
C GLU A 86 6.02 -11.20 -35.79
N LYS A 87 6.66 -10.47 -34.87
CA LYS A 87 6.80 -10.84 -33.45
C LYS A 87 6.10 -9.80 -32.58
N PRO A 88 4.76 -9.73 -32.63
CA PRO A 88 4.02 -8.77 -31.81
C PRO A 88 4.30 -8.99 -30.32
N LEU A 89 4.08 -7.95 -29.53
CA LEU A 89 4.14 -8.10 -28.08
C LEU A 89 3.07 -9.11 -27.64
N PRO A 90 3.39 -10.02 -26.71
CA PRO A 90 2.37 -10.84 -26.08
C PRO A 90 1.34 -9.93 -25.38
N GLU A 91 0.08 -10.33 -25.40
CA GLU A 91 -0.96 -9.64 -24.65
C GLU A 91 -0.60 -9.64 -23.16
N ASN A 92 -0.67 -8.46 -22.54
CA ASN A 92 -0.34 -8.29 -21.12
C ASN A 92 -1.49 -8.76 -20.22
N ASN A 93 -1.88 -10.02 -20.38
CA ASN A 93 -2.98 -10.67 -19.67
C ASN A 93 -2.48 -11.29 -18.36
N GLU A 94 -3.41 -11.65 -17.47
CA GLU A 94 -3.07 -12.27 -16.18
C GLU A 94 -2.26 -13.56 -16.34
N GLU A 95 -2.52 -14.34 -17.39
CA GLU A 95 -1.78 -15.57 -17.71
C GLU A 95 -0.32 -15.29 -18.08
N PHE A 96 -0.05 -14.25 -18.87
CA PHE A 96 1.32 -13.86 -19.21
C PHE A 96 2.10 -13.42 -17.96
N ILE A 97 1.44 -12.65 -17.07
CA ILE A 97 2.03 -12.25 -15.79
C ILE A 97 2.27 -13.48 -14.90
N LYS A 98 1.35 -14.46 -14.89
CA LYS A 98 1.47 -15.69 -14.12
C LYS A 98 2.64 -16.55 -14.62
N THR A 99 2.72 -16.81 -15.92
CA THR A 99 3.82 -17.58 -16.53
C THR A 99 5.17 -16.91 -16.31
N LEU A 100 5.25 -15.57 -16.44
CA LEU A 100 6.45 -14.81 -16.09
C LEU A 100 6.88 -15.05 -14.64
N ARG A 101 5.94 -14.99 -13.70
CA ARG A 101 6.23 -15.22 -12.28
C ARG A 101 6.63 -16.65 -11.98
N GLU A 102 6.07 -17.63 -12.70
CA GLU A 102 6.41 -19.05 -12.57
C GLU A 102 7.82 -19.34 -13.07
N ARG A 103 8.30 -18.68 -14.13
CA ARG A 103 9.69 -18.77 -14.60
C ARG A 103 10.64 -17.74 -13.98
N SER A 104 10.23 -17.12 -12.88
CA SER A 104 11.03 -16.11 -12.17
C SER A 104 11.56 -16.62 -10.83
N ALA A 105 12.86 -16.46 -10.64
CA ALA A 105 13.56 -16.69 -9.39
C ALA A 105 13.89 -15.38 -8.66
N TYR A 106 13.99 -15.47 -7.36
CA TYR A 106 14.56 -14.48 -6.48
C TYR A 106 15.91 -14.99 -5.97
N ALA A 107 16.94 -14.15 -6.07
CA ALA A 107 18.27 -14.45 -5.52
C ALA A 107 18.76 -13.28 -4.65
N LYS A 108 19.29 -13.58 -3.47
CA LYS A 108 19.88 -12.59 -2.54
C LYS A 108 21.23 -13.09 -2.03
N GLY A 109 22.17 -12.17 -1.89
CA GLY A 109 23.55 -12.46 -1.44
C GLY A 109 24.61 -11.88 -2.37
N PHE A 110 24.22 -11.03 -3.34
CA PHE A 110 25.17 -10.31 -4.17
C PHE A 110 25.78 -9.12 -3.39
N PRO A 111 27.08 -8.80 -3.58
CA PRO A 111 27.69 -7.59 -3.05
C PRO A 111 26.95 -6.32 -3.47
N LEU A 112 26.95 -5.29 -2.61
CA LEU A 112 26.18 -4.06 -2.86
C LEU A 112 26.76 -3.20 -3.99
N ASP A 113 28.04 -3.34 -4.25
CA ASP A 113 28.82 -2.71 -5.33
C ASP A 113 28.79 -3.52 -6.64
N GLU A 114 28.18 -4.71 -6.64
CA GLU A 114 28.23 -5.60 -7.79
C GLU A 114 27.46 -5.05 -9.01
N THR A 115 28.05 -5.22 -10.19
CA THR A 115 27.48 -4.75 -11.45
C THR A 115 26.45 -5.73 -12.02
N LEU A 116 25.54 -5.24 -12.86
CA LEU A 116 24.54 -6.09 -13.50
C LEU A 116 25.18 -7.08 -14.48
N ASP A 117 26.25 -6.68 -15.18
CA ASP A 117 26.94 -7.53 -16.13
C ASP A 117 27.62 -8.73 -15.46
N ASN A 118 28.26 -8.51 -14.32
CA ASN A 118 28.86 -9.59 -13.53
C ASN A 118 27.81 -10.57 -13.00
N ILE A 119 26.64 -10.06 -12.60
CA ILE A 119 25.51 -10.90 -12.17
C ILE A 119 24.97 -11.73 -13.34
N ILE A 120 24.81 -11.13 -14.52
CA ILE A 120 24.34 -11.84 -15.72
C ILE A 120 25.34 -12.92 -16.11
N ALA A 121 26.63 -12.60 -16.21
CA ALA A 121 27.68 -13.55 -16.57
C ALA A 121 27.73 -14.75 -15.61
N PHE A 122 27.50 -14.52 -14.31
CA PHE A 122 27.39 -15.60 -13.34
C PHE A 122 26.14 -16.46 -13.52
N LEU A 123 25.04 -15.90 -14.01
CA LEU A 123 23.77 -16.59 -14.17
C LEU A 123 23.64 -17.35 -15.50
N GLU A 124 24.38 -16.95 -16.54
CA GLU A 124 24.33 -17.57 -17.88
C GLU A 124 24.53 -19.11 -17.88
N PRO A 125 25.45 -19.71 -17.08
CA PRO A 125 25.62 -21.16 -17.03
C PRO A 125 24.42 -21.93 -16.47
N TYR A 126 23.53 -21.27 -15.73
CA TYR A 126 22.37 -21.90 -15.10
C TYR A 126 21.14 -21.96 -16.01
N GLY A 127 21.22 -21.34 -17.19
CA GLY A 127 20.20 -21.45 -18.23
C GLY A 127 19.95 -20.15 -18.98
N PRO A 128 19.14 -20.19 -20.05
CA PRO A 128 18.83 -19.04 -20.86
C PRO A 128 18.04 -17.99 -20.05
N LEU A 129 18.61 -16.79 -19.92
CA LEU A 129 18.01 -15.67 -19.21
C LEU A 129 17.17 -14.81 -20.16
N GLU A 130 16.02 -14.38 -19.68
CA GLU A 130 15.15 -13.42 -20.37
C GLU A 130 15.33 -12.00 -19.81
N SER A 131 15.41 -11.86 -18.48
CA SER A 131 15.61 -10.56 -17.83
C SER A 131 16.20 -10.71 -16.44
N VAL A 132 17.12 -9.81 -16.06
CA VAL A 132 17.66 -9.71 -14.69
C VAL A 132 17.40 -8.30 -14.15
N ILE A 133 16.67 -8.21 -13.05
CA ILE A 133 16.26 -6.95 -12.43
C ILE A 133 16.92 -6.83 -11.05
N ARG A 134 17.88 -5.92 -10.91
CA ARG A 134 18.46 -5.54 -9.62
C ARG A 134 17.45 -4.80 -8.78
N ARG A 135 17.29 -5.22 -7.52
CA ARG A 135 16.42 -4.54 -6.57
C ARG A 135 17.17 -3.39 -5.92
N THR A 136 16.61 -2.20 -5.99
CA THR A 136 17.22 -0.97 -5.47
C THR A 136 16.46 -0.40 -4.27
N GLN A 137 17.16 0.32 -3.41
CA GLN A 137 16.62 1.07 -2.26
C GLN A 137 16.19 2.48 -2.69
N LYS A 138 15.82 3.30 -1.69
CA LYS A 138 15.83 4.75 -1.84
C LYS A 138 17.25 5.15 -2.30
N GLU A 139 17.34 6.15 -3.18
CA GLU A 139 18.61 6.61 -3.79
C GLU A 139 19.24 5.64 -4.81
N HIS A 140 18.46 4.71 -5.39
CA HIS A 140 18.92 3.79 -6.44
C HIS A 140 20.07 2.84 -6.05
N GLN A 141 20.41 2.75 -4.76
CA GLN A 141 21.43 1.83 -4.25
C GLN A 141 20.99 0.38 -4.34
N PHE A 142 21.87 -0.52 -4.74
CA PHE A 142 21.56 -1.94 -4.86
C PHE A 142 21.31 -2.60 -3.49
N LYS A 143 20.34 -3.52 -3.41
CA LYS A 143 19.99 -4.27 -2.18
C LYS A 143 20.74 -5.60 -2.02
N GLY A 144 21.64 -5.94 -2.94
CA GLY A 144 22.24 -7.28 -2.98
C GLY A 144 21.24 -8.39 -3.34
N SER A 145 20.13 -8.04 -4.00
CA SER A 145 19.12 -9.02 -4.44
C SER A 145 18.56 -8.70 -5.82
N CYS A 146 18.24 -9.74 -6.58
CA CYS A 146 17.78 -9.67 -7.96
C CYS A 146 16.53 -10.52 -8.17
N PHE A 147 15.71 -10.11 -9.14
CA PHE A 147 14.74 -10.98 -9.77
C PHE A 147 15.29 -11.44 -11.12
N ILE A 148 15.24 -12.74 -11.36
CA ILE A 148 15.82 -13.39 -12.52
C ILE A 148 14.68 -14.09 -13.24
N VAL A 149 14.41 -13.68 -14.48
CA VAL A 149 13.41 -14.30 -15.34
C VAL A 149 14.15 -15.20 -16.32
N PHE A 150 13.88 -16.50 -16.27
CA PHE A 150 14.44 -17.47 -17.21
C PHE A 150 13.54 -17.59 -18.45
N LYS A 151 14.11 -17.99 -19.59
CA LYS A 151 13.31 -18.37 -20.76
C LYS A 151 12.51 -19.64 -20.50
N GLU A 152 13.12 -20.58 -19.79
CA GLU A 152 12.57 -21.90 -19.49
C GLU A 152 12.20 -22.05 -18.01
N LEU A 153 11.04 -22.66 -17.74
CA LEU A 153 10.59 -22.97 -16.38
C LEU A 153 11.52 -23.97 -15.68
N GLU A 154 12.02 -24.97 -16.42
CA GLU A 154 12.89 -26.01 -15.88
C GLU A 154 14.23 -25.46 -15.40
N ALA A 155 14.84 -24.55 -16.18
CA ALA A 155 16.06 -23.86 -15.78
C ALA A 155 15.86 -23.06 -14.48
N CYS A 156 14.72 -22.37 -14.36
CA CYS A 156 14.37 -21.65 -13.13
C CYS A 156 14.24 -22.58 -11.92
N LYS A 157 13.56 -23.74 -12.07
CA LYS A 157 13.39 -24.71 -10.98
C LYS A 157 14.74 -25.31 -10.57
N LYS A 158 15.53 -25.79 -11.54
CA LYS A 158 16.89 -26.31 -11.30
C LYS A 158 17.75 -25.28 -10.57
N PHE A 159 17.70 -24.01 -10.98
CA PHE A 159 18.44 -22.93 -10.32
C PHE A 159 18.05 -22.72 -8.85
N VAL A 160 16.76 -22.84 -8.52
CA VAL A 160 16.25 -22.66 -7.15
C VAL A 160 16.48 -23.91 -6.28
N GLU A 161 16.42 -25.10 -6.86
CA GLU A 161 16.56 -26.40 -6.15
C GLU A 161 18.01 -26.80 -5.87
N LEU A 162 18.99 -26.21 -6.57
CA LEU A 162 20.42 -26.38 -6.29
C LEU A 162 20.71 -26.15 -4.79
N GLU A 163 21.28 -27.14 -4.09
CA GLU A 163 21.43 -27.13 -2.62
C GLU A 163 22.27 -25.97 -2.09
N SER A 164 23.43 -25.70 -2.71
CA SER A 164 24.28 -24.56 -2.37
C SER A 164 24.76 -23.87 -3.63
N LEU A 165 24.70 -22.55 -3.60
CA LEU A 165 25.23 -21.71 -4.67
C LEU A 165 25.89 -20.50 -4.02
N LYS A 166 27.20 -20.38 -4.19
CA LYS A 166 27.96 -19.25 -3.69
C LYS A 166 28.28 -18.29 -4.82
N TYR A 167 28.13 -17.01 -4.53
CA TYR A 167 28.66 -15.95 -5.35
C TYR A 167 29.83 -15.32 -4.61
N LYS A 168 31.03 -15.50 -5.16
CA LYS A 168 32.29 -15.20 -4.47
C LYS A 168 32.34 -15.95 -3.13
N GLU A 169 32.21 -15.24 -2.01
CA GLU A 169 32.26 -15.80 -0.65
C GLU A 169 30.88 -15.96 0.00
N THR A 170 29.83 -15.41 -0.61
CA THR A 170 28.49 -15.35 0.00
C THR A 170 27.58 -16.42 -0.58
N GLU A 171 26.91 -17.17 0.30
CA GLU A 171 25.88 -18.12 -0.12
C GLU A 171 24.58 -17.40 -0.53
N LEU A 172 24.08 -17.74 -1.71
CA LEU A 172 22.91 -17.12 -2.30
C LEU A 172 21.63 -17.77 -1.79
N ILE A 173 20.79 -16.97 -1.14
CA ILE A 173 19.41 -17.34 -0.83
C ILE A 173 18.60 -17.28 -2.12
N ARG A 174 18.09 -18.43 -2.56
CA ARG A 174 17.29 -18.57 -3.78
C ARG A 174 15.90 -19.08 -3.44
N LYS A 175 14.89 -18.49 -4.05
CA LYS A 175 13.49 -18.91 -3.92
C LYS A 175 12.75 -18.59 -5.22
N MET A 176 11.63 -19.26 -5.46
CA MET A 176 10.72 -18.84 -6.52
C MET A 176 10.16 -17.45 -6.22
N GLN A 177 9.94 -16.63 -7.24
CA GLN A 177 9.47 -15.25 -7.06
C GLN A 177 8.09 -15.20 -6.39
N ASN A 178 7.20 -16.16 -6.68
CA ASN A 178 5.89 -16.25 -6.03
C ASN A 178 6.01 -16.48 -4.51
N VAL A 179 6.87 -17.41 -4.10
CA VAL A 179 7.15 -17.68 -2.67
C VAL A 179 7.67 -16.42 -1.98
N TYR A 180 8.58 -15.69 -2.64
CA TYR A 180 9.05 -14.40 -2.14
C TYR A 180 7.91 -13.39 -1.91
N TYR A 181 6.98 -13.26 -2.87
CA TYR A 181 5.86 -12.33 -2.74
C TYR A 181 4.88 -12.75 -1.64
N GLU A 182 4.60 -14.04 -1.47
CA GLU A 182 3.75 -14.55 -0.40
C GLU A 182 4.34 -14.31 0.98
N GLU A 183 5.63 -14.62 1.17
CA GLU A 183 6.35 -14.30 2.41
C GLU A 183 6.30 -12.80 2.69
N LYS A 184 6.49 -11.97 1.66
CA LYS A 184 6.45 -10.52 1.84
C LYS A 184 5.05 -10.02 2.21
N LYS A 185 3.99 -10.59 1.64
CA LYS A 185 2.60 -10.29 1.99
C LYS A 185 2.31 -10.65 3.45
N LYS A 186 2.73 -11.84 3.91
CA LYS A 186 2.58 -12.29 5.30
C LYS A 186 3.29 -11.34 6.27
N ILE A 187 4.55 -10.99 6.01
CA ILE A 187 5.30 -10.02 6.83
C ILE A 187 4.58 -8.67 6.91
N ILE A 188 4.00 -8.19 5.81
CA ILE A 188 3.26 -6.92 5.80
C ILE A 188 1.96 -7.04 6.61
N GLN A 189 1.24 -8.15 6.50
CA GLN A 189 0.02 -8.40 7.26
C GLN A 189 0.31 -8.51 8.77
N GLU A 190 1.35 -9.24 9.16
CA GLU A 190 1.80 -9.34 10.55
C GLU A 190 2.17 -7.97 11.13
N LYS A 191 2.95 -7.16 10.40
CA LYS A 191 3.29 -5.80 10.83
C LYS A 191 2.06 -4.90 10.99
N LYS A 192 1.06 -5.04 10.11
CA LYS A 192 -0.21 -4.30 10.23
C LYS A 192 -0.99 -4.75 11.47
N LYS A 193 -1.02 -6.06 11.74
CA LYS A 193 -1.67 -6.63 12.92
C LYS A 193 -0.96 -6.17 14.20
N GLU A 194 0.35 -6.30 14.29
CA GLU A 194 1.17 -5.82 15.41
C GLU A 194 0.95 -4.32 15.68
N GLN A 195 0.87 -3.51 14.62
CA GLN A 195 0.57 -2.08 14.76
C GLN A 195 -0.85 -1.82 15.27
N SER A 196 -1.83 -2.63 14.86
CA SER A 196 -3.20 -2.57 15.36
C SER A 196 -3.26 -2.96 16.84
N ASP A 197 -2.66 -4.08 17.20
CA ASP A 197 -2.63 -4.62 18.56
C ASP A 197 -1.93 -3.64 19.50
N ARG A 198 -0.82 -3.03 19.06
CA ARG A 198 -0.13 -1.98 19.82
C ARG A 198 -1.00 -0.74 20.03
N LYS A 199 -1.77 -0.32 19.02
CA LYS A 199 -2.70 0.81 19.17
C LYS A 199 -3.82 0.47 20.15
N GLU A 200 -4.36 -0.73 20.07
CA GLU A 200 -5.40 -1.20 20.98
C GLU A 200 -4.91 -1.30 22.42
N ALA A 201 -3.69 -1.81 22.64
CA ALA A 201 -3.05 -1.84 23.96
C ALA A 201 -2.89 -0.43 24.55
N ILE A 202 -2.44 0.54 23.75
CA ILE A 202 -2.33 1.95 24.19
C ILE A 202 -3.72 2.53 24.53
N VAL A 203 -4.76 2.18 23.77
CA VAL A 203 -6.14 2.61 24.07
C VAL A 203 -6.59 2.03 25.41
N LYS A 204 -6.40 0.72 25.63
CA LYS A 204 -6.78 0.03 26.87
C LYS A 204 -6.04 0.60 28.09
N GLU A 205 -4.73 0.84 27.98
CA GLU A 205 -3.93 1.42 29.06
C GLU A 205 -4.33 2.88 29.39
N GLN A 206 -4.74 3.66 28.39
CA GLN A 206 -5.25 5.02 28.64
C GLN A 206 -6.68 5.01 29.16
N ALA A 207 -7.47 3.99 28.81
CA ALA A 207 -8.84 3.82 29.25
C ALA A 207 -8.90 3.42 30.73
N THR A 208 -7.98 2.58 31.22
CA THR A 208 -7.89 2.23 32.65
C THR A 208 -7.47 3.40 33.54
N LYS A 209 -6.80 4.42 32.98
CA LYS A 209 -6.46 5.68 33.68
C LYS A 209 -7.64 6.65 33.80
N LEU A 210 -8.80 6.33 33.21
CA LEU A 210 -10.01 7.13 33.34
C LEU A 210 -10.85 6.58 34.51
N GLU A 211 -10.96 7.37 35.58
CA GLU A 211 -11.83 7.09 36.71
C GLU A 211 -13.23 7.66 36.44
N PHE A 212 -14.27 6.88 36.76
CA PHE A 212 -15.67 7.31 36.69
C PHE A 212 -16.34 7.04 38.04
N PRO A 213 -17.25 7.94 38.48
CA PRO A 213 -18.02 7.72 39.71
C PRO A 213 -18.93 6.50 39.55
N LEU A 214 -18.96 5.64 40.58
CA LEU A 214 -19.83 4.46 40.65
C LEU A 214 -21.26 4.84 41.04
N GLY A 215 -22.26 4.11 40.54
CA GLY A 215 -23.68 4.42 40.78
C GLY A 215 -24.13 5.72 40.12
N ALA A 216 -23.39 6.19 39.12
CA ALA A 216 -23.63 7.46 38.41
C ALA A 216 -24.13 7.24 36.98
N THR A 217 -24.48 6.02 36.59
CA THR A 217 -25.03 5.71 35.28
C THR A 217 -26.43 5.12 35.39
N ALA A 218 -27.41 5.69 34.68
CA ALA A 218 -28.74 5.13 34.51
C ALA A 218 -28.95 4.67 33.08
N HIS A 219 -29.50 3.47 32.89
CA HIS A 219 -30.10 3.04 31.63
C HIS A 219 -31.52 3.56 31.56
N PHE A 220 -31.97 3.98 30.39
CA PHE A 220 -33.36 4.32 30.14
C PHE A 220 -33.88 3.56 28.91
N ALA A 221 -35.12 3.11 28.99
CA ALA A 221 -35.85 2.48 27.90
C ALA A 221 -37.15 3.24 27.63
N SER A 222 -37.43 3.53 26.36
CA SER A 222 -38.68 4.14 25.92
C SER A 222 -39.82 3.16 26.07
N LEU A 223 -40.93 3.64 26.64
CA LEU A 223 -42.20 2.93 26.69
C LEU A 223 -43.09 3.28 25.48
N THR A 224 -42.56 4.02 24.50
CA THR A 224 -43.29 4.55 23.35
C THR A 224 -42.58 4.20 22.03
N GLU A 225 -43.35 3.73 21.03
CA GLU A 225 -42.82 3.12 19.80
C GLU A 225 -42.21 4.14 18.80
N ASN A 226 -42.59 5.42 18.85
CA ASN A 226 -42.16 6.47 17.92
C ASN A 226 -41.39 7.61 18.61
N MET A 227 -40.27 7.27 19.25
CA MET A 227 -39.44 8.23 19.99
C MET A 227 -38.64 9.14 19.04
N GLN A 228 -39.09 10.39 18.85
CA GLN A 228 -38.31 11.44 18.19
C GLN A 228 -37.61 12.38 19.20
N LEU A 229 -37.00 11.83 20.24
CA LEU A 229 -36.35 12.65 21.27
C LEU A 229 -34.92 13.02 20.91
N SER A 230 -34.50 14.19 21.38
CA SER A 230 -33.12 14.65 21.30
C SER A 230 -32.39 14.51 22.64
N ARG A 231 -31.05 14.43 22.60
CA ARG A 231 -30.21 14.41 23.82
C ARG A 231 -30.42 15.67 24.67
N GLU A 232 -30.75 16.78 24.02
CA GLU A 232 -30.94 18.09 24.66
C GLU A 232 -32.25 18.11 25.46
N GLU A 233 -33.32 17.50 24.96
CA GLU A 233 -34.60 17.34 25.67
C GLU A 233 -34.47 16.48 26.92
N ILE A 234 -33.77 15.34 26.81
CA ILE A 234 -33.50 14.46 27.97
C ILE A 234 -32.70 15.23 29.03
N LYS A 235 -31.66 15.97 28.62
CA LYS A 235 -30.84 16.77 29.53
C LYS A 235 -31.65 17.89 30.20
N ALA A 236 -32.50 18.57 29.46
CA ALA A 236 -33.36 19.64 29.97
C ALA A 236 -34.34 19.10 31.01
N LYS A 237 -35.00 17.97 30.74
CA LYS A 237 -35.97 17.38 31.67
C LYS A 237 -35.33 16.83 32.94
N VAL A 238 -34.15 16.20 32.83
CA VAL A 238 -33.39 15.75 34.00
C VAL A 238 -33.02 16.93 34.91
N LYS A 239 -32.63 18.07 34.33
CA LYS A 239 -32.34 19.30 35.08
C LYS A 239 -33.59 19.93 35.71
N GLU A 240 -34.74 19.85 35.03
CA GLU A 240 -36.03 20.34 35.55
C GLU A 240 -36.50 19.51 36.77
N VAL A 241 -36.31 18.19 36.71
CA VAL A 241 -36.70 17.28 37.80
C VAL A 241 -35.79 17.40 39.01
N ASN A 242 -34.48 17.63 38.80
CA ASN A 242 -33.55 17.87 39.89
C ASN A 242 -32.42 18.82 39.46
N GLU A 243 -32.51 20.07 39.92
CA GLU A 243 -31.57 21.14 39.53
C GLU A 243 -30.15 20.90 40.08
N ASP A 244 -30.02 20.14 41.18
CA ASP A 244 -28.73 19.81 41.81
C ASP A 244 -28.00 18.65 41.10
N ILE A 245 -28.65 17.98 40.13
CA ILE A 245 -28.09 16.83 39.41
C ILE A 245 -27.53 17.26 38.06
N GLU A 246 -26.20 17.20 37.95
CA GLU A 246 -25.49 17.50 36.71
C GLU A 246 -25.31 16.25 35.83
N VAL A 247 -25.77 16.35 34.56
CA VAL A 247 -25.60 15.33 33.52
C VAL A 247 -24.34 15.59 32.70
N VAL A 248 -23.40 14.64 32.74
CA VAL A 248 -22.10 14.70 32.06
C VAL A 248 -22.20 14.23 30.61
N TYR A 249 -22.91 13.13 30.38
CA TYR A 249 -23.00 12.55 29.04
C TYR A 249 -24.28 11.74 28.88
N ILE A 250 -24.87 11.79 27.68
CA ILE A 250 -26.02 10.98 27.30
C ILE A 250 -25.60 10.16 26.08
N ASP A 251 -25.52 8.84 26.25
CA ASP A 251 -25.25 7.89 25.18
C ASP A 251 -26.58 7.42 24.56
N PHE A 252 -26.98 8.09 23.50
CA PHE A 252 -28.27 7.89 22.82
C PHE A 252 -28.17 8.38 21.37
N GLN A 253 -28.64 7.63 20.38
CA GLN A 253 -28.83 8.15 19.01
C GLN A 253 -30.30 8.40 18.72
N LYS A 254 -30.59 9.44 17.94
CA LYS A 254 -31.97 9.79 17.59
C LYS A 254 -32.62 8.62 16.84
N GLY A 255 -33.67 8.05 17.41
CA GLY A 255 -34.37 6.86 16.90
C GLY A 255 -34.07 5.57 17.66
N ASP A 256 -33.11 5.56 18.59
CA ASP A 256 -32.95 4.43 19.51
C ASP A 256 -34.13 4.38 20.49
N GLN A 257 -34.51 3.18 20.91
CA GLN A 257 -35.53 2.97 21.94
C GLN A 257 -34.94 2.90 23.36
N GLU A 258 -33.61 2.83 23.48
CA GLU A 258 -32.91 2.75 24.75
C GLU A 258 -31.64 3.60 24.73
N GLY A 259 -31.17 4.02 25.90
CA GLY A 259 -29.91 4.76 26.03
C GLY A 259 -29.39 4.81 27.46
N PHE A 260 -28.29 5.54 27.65
CA PHE A 260 -27.63 5.68 28.95
C PHE A 260 -27.41 7.15 29.31
N ILE A 261 -27.66 7.50 30.57
CA ILE A 261 -27.40 8.83 31.15
C ILE A 261 -26.31 8.68 32.20
N ARG A 262 -25.23 9.45 32.06
CA ARG A 262 -24.15 9.55 33.04
C ARG A 262 -24.22 10.88 33.78
N PHE A 263 -24.21 10.79 35.10
CA PHE A 263 -24.22 11.90 36.04
C PHE A 263 -22.81 12.23 36.57
N ALA A 264 -22.66 13.41 37.17
CA ALA A 264 -21.35 13.93 37.57
C ALA A 264 -20.79 13.36 38.89
N LYS A 265 -21.65 12.99 39.84
CA LYS A 265 -21.25 12.52 41.17
C LYS A 265 -21.67 11.07 41.40
N GLU A 266 -20.99 10.40 42.33
CA GLU A 266 -21.33 9.05 42.79
C GLU A 266 -22.77 9.01 43.32
N ASN A 267 -23.47 7.91 43.05
CA ASN A 267 -24.86 7.66 43.45
C ASN A 267 -25.93 8.61 42.88
N ASN A 268 -25.56 9.65 42.11
CA ASN A 268 -26.55 10.56 41.51
C ASN A 268 -27.58 9.83 40.63
N ALA A 269 -27.22 8.73 39.96
CA ALA A 269 -28.19 7.95 39.19
C ALA A 269 -29.19 7.25 40.11
N ALA A 270 -28.70 6.68 41.22
CA ALA A 270 -29.55 6.03 42.22
C ALA A 270 -30.49 7.02 42.90
N ASP A 271 -30.00 8.20 43.25
CA ASP A 271 -30.80 9.25 43.88
C ASP A 271 -31.84 9.81 42.89
N PHE A 272 -31.47 9.98 41.61
CA PHE A 272 -32.40 10.41 40.58
C PHE A 272 -33.51 9.40 40.34
N VAL A 273 -33.18 8.11 40.16
CA VAL A 273 -34.18 7.06 39.94
C VAL A 273 -35.10 6.89 41.15
N LYS A 274 -34.57 6.99 42.38
CA LYS A 274 -35.39 7.00 43.61
C LYS A 274 -36.32 8.20 43.69
N GLY A 275 -35.87 9.36 43.22
CA GLY A 275 -36.68 10.60 43.18
C GLY A 275 -37.87 10.53 42.21
N LEU A 276 -37.86 9.60 41.25
CA LEU A 276 -38.95 9.39 40.27
C LEU A 276 -40.09 8.49 40.80
N GLY A 277 -40.00 7.97 42.03
CA GLY A 277 -41.04 7.12 42.66
C GLY A 277 -40.94 5.63 42.28
N GLU A 278 -41.90 4.81 42.75
CA GLU A 278 -41.87 3.34 42.64
C GLU A 278 -41.81 2.79 41.20
N ASN A 279 -42.25 3.57 40.20
CA ASN A 279 -42.25 3.15 38.80
C ASN A 279 -40.97 3.51 38.05
N GLY A 280 -40.15 4.45 38.56
CA GLY A 280 -38.91 4.89 37.93
C GLY A 280 -39.10 5.50 36.52
N GLU A 281 -40.25 6.11 36.27
CA GLU A 281 -40.63 6.66 34.95
C GLU A 281 -40.36 8.16 34.87
N LEU A 282 -39.70 8.59 33.79
CA LEU A 282 -39.48 9.99 33.44
C LEU A 282 -40.36 10.34 32.24
N GLU A 283 -41.30 11.27 32.45
CA GLU A 283 -42.18 11.77 31.38
C GLU A 283 -41.54 13.00 30.72
N ILE A 284 -41.35 12.95 29.40
CA ILE A 284 -40.81 14.05 28.60
C ILE A 284 -41.91 14.52 27.63
N GLY A 285 -42.53 15.66 27.97
CA GLY A 285 -43.75 16.14 27.29
C GLY A 285 -44.98 15.27 27.60
N ASP A 286 -46.05 15.44 26.80
CA ASP A 286 -47.31 14.73 27.02
C ASP A 286 -47.34 13.31 26.40
N GLU A 287 -46.37 12.98 25.54
CA GLU A 287 -46.41 11.77 24.70
C GLU A 287 -45.31 10.75 24.98
N VAL A 288 -44.23 11.07 25.71
CA VAL A 288 -43.10 10.15 25.92
C VAL A 288 -42.91 9.81 27.39
N LYS A 289 -42.90 8.50 27.67
CA LYS A 289 -42.46 7.94 28.95
C LYS A 289 -41.18 7.13 28.79
N LEU A 290 -40.18 7.41 29.60
CA LEU A 290 -38.93 6.66 29.70
C LEU A 290 -38.87 5.93 31.03
N LYS A 291 -38.56 4.64 31.03
CA LYS A 291 -38.30 3.87 32.24
C LYS A 291 -36.81 3.89 32.54
N LEU A 292 -36.42 4.44 33.69
CA LEU A 292 -35.03 4.50 34.11
C LEU A 292 -34.70 3.38 35.10
N ARG A 293 -33.51 2.79 34.93
CA ARG A 293 -32.93 1.82 35.86
C ARG A 293 -31.48 2.19 36.11
N VAL A 294 -31.07 2.14 37.38
CA VAL A 294 -29.66 2.29 37.76
C VAL A 294 -28.88 1.09 37.23
N LEU A 295 -27.77 1.34 36.54
CA LEU A 295 -26.82 0.30 36.21
C LEU A 295 -25.98 0.00 37.45
N GLU A 296 -25.94 -1.27 37.86
CA GLU A 296 -25.18 -1.72 39.02
C GLU A 296 -24.31 -2.93 38.67
N GLY A 297 -23.18 -3.08 39.37
CA GLY A 297 -22.31 -4.26 39.28
C GLY A 297 -21.63 -4.43 37.91
N GLU A 298 -21.66 -5.65 37.37
CA GLU A 298 -20.91 -6.01 36.15
C GLU A 298 -21.38 -5.25 34.89
N GLU A 299 -22.65 -4.85 34.83
CA GLU A 299 -23.21 -4.13 33.69
C GLU A 299 -22.68 -2.69 33.63
N GLU A 300 -22.59 -2.03 34.79
CA GLU A 300 -22.00 -0.70 34.93
C GLU A 300 -20.52 -0.74 34.55
N GLU A 301 -19.75 -1.70 35.07
CA GLU A 301 -18.34 -1.84 34.74
C GLU A 301 -18.09 -2.04 33.24
N LYS A 302 -18.90 -2.89 32.58
CA LYS A 302 -18.78 -3.14 31.13
C LYS A 302 -19.08 -1.87 30.34
N HIS A 303 -20.12 -1.12 30.71
CA HIS A 303 -20.47 0.14 30.06
C HIS A 303 -19.40 1.23 30.27
N LEU A 304 -18.86 1.36 31.50
CA LEU A 304 -17.79 2.31 31.81
C LEU A 304 -16.49 1.97 31.04
N LYS A 305 -16.11 0.68 30.96
CA LYS A 305 -14.96 0.21 30.16
C LYS A 305 -15.14 0.50 28.67
N LYS A 306 -16.32 0.23 28.11
CA LYS A 306 -16.61 0.57 26.69
C LYS A 306 -16.50 2.08 26.45
N THR A 307 -17.08 2.88 27.35
CA THR A 307 -17.07 4.33 27.23
C THR A 307 -15.65 4.91 27.32
N SER A 308 -14.83 4.40 28.24
CA SER A 308 -13.46 4.88 28.44
C SER A 308 -12.60 4.61 27.21
N GLU A 309 -12.72 3.42 26.60
CA GLU A 309 -12.07 3.10 25.33
C GLU A 309 -12.53 4.03 24.18
N GLU A 310 -13.83 4.31 24.06
CA GLU A 310 -14.37 5.19 23.03
C GLU A 310 -13.89 6.64 23.19
N ILE A 311 -13.85 7.14 24.43
CA ILE A 311 -13.32 8.48 24.74
C ILE A 311 -11.86 8.57 24.31
N VAL A 312 -11.04 7.57 24.63
CA VAL A 312 -9.62 7.54 24.24
C VAL A 312 -9.47 7.46 22.72
N LYS A 313 -10.23 6.59 22.04
CA LYS A 313 -10.24 6.47 20.57
C LYS A 313 -10.59 7.81 19.91
N ARG A 314 -11.64 8.48 20.39
CA ARG A 314 -12.07 9.80 19.87
C ARG A 314 -11.00 10.87 20.10
N ARG A 315 -10.38 10.92 21.29
CA ARG A 315 -9.27 11.85 21.61
C ARG A 315 -8.06 11.63 20.70
N GLN A 316 -7.69 10.37 20.44
CA GLN A 316 -6.59 10.05 19.53
C GLN A 316 -6.89 10.45 18.09
N HIS A 317 -8.10 10.20 17.59
CA HIS A 317 -8.53 10.60 16.25
C HIS A 317 -8.49 12.14 16.08
N MET A 318 -8.95 12.89 17.08
CA MET A 318 -8.87 14.35 17.07
C MET A 318 -7.42 14.88 17.08
N LYS A 319 -6.51 14.24 17.83
CA LYS A 319 -5.07 14.60 17.83
C LYS A 319 -4.41 14.36 16.47
N GLN A 320 -4.74 13.26 15.80
CA GLN A 320 -4.22 12.97 14.45
C GLN A 320 -4.71 14.00 13.41
N ASN A 321 -5.97 14.41 13.47
CA ASN A 321 -6.54 15.39 12.54
C ASN A 321 -6.02 16.83 12.79
N LYS A 322 -5.75 17.22 14.04
CA LYS A 322 -5.13 18.52 14.34
C LYS A 322 -3.70 18.64 13.82
N GLY A 323 -2.96 17.53 13.68
CA GLY A 323 -1.64 17.51 13.04
C GLY A 323 -1.67 17.72 11.52
N GLY A 324 -2.80 17.42 10.86
CA GLY A 324 -2.97 17.55 9.42
C GLY A 324 -3.26 18.98 8.94
N GLN A 325 -3.91 19.81 9.78
CA GLN A 325 -4.23 21.20 9.42
C GLN A 325 -3.01 22.13 9.39
N LYS A 326 -1.92 21.82 10.10
CA LYS A 326 -0.68 22.61 10.00
C LYS A 326 0.19 22.29 8.78
N ARG A 327 -0.14 21.27 7.97
CA ARG A 327 0.63 20.87 6.78
C ARG A 327 -0.02 21.16 5.43
N LYS A 328 -1.20 21.82 5.40
CA LYS A 328 -1.84 22.28 4.16
C LYS A 328 -1.70 23.80 3.94
N GLY A 329 -0.50 24.34 4.18
CA GLY A 329 -0.07 25.65 3.66
C GLY A 329 1.16 25.43 2.79
N ASN A 330 1.12 25.90 1.54
CA ASN A 330 2.17 25.81 0.50
C ASN A 330 2.39 24.46 -0.20
N TYR A 331 1.43 24.05 -1.03
CA TYR A 331 1.77 23.61 -2.39
C TYR A 331 0.98 24.47 -3.36
N LYS A 332 1.57 25.62 -3.68
CA LYS A 332 1.11 26.49 -4.76
C LYS A 332 1.26 25.69 -6.06
N HIS A 333 0.13 25.36 -6.66
CA HIS A 333 0.00 24.85 -8.01
C HIS A 333 0.68 25.86 -8.96
N GLY A 334 1.95 25.61 -9.30
CA GLY A 334 2.68 26.32 -10.34
C GLY A 334 2.62 25.49 -11.61
N GLY A 335 1.53 25.64 -12.37
CA GLY A 335 1.44 25.13 -13.73
C GLY A 335 2.60 25.67 -14.56
N ARG A 336 3.54 24.80 -14.93
CA ARG A 336 4.50 25.07 -16.00
C ARG A 336 3.76 24.99 -17.32
N ASN A 337 3.22 26.13 -17.76
CA ASN A 337 2.83 26.32 -19.15
C ASN A 337 3.12 27.77 -19.56
N SER A 338 4.22 27.95 -20.29
CA SER A 338 4.38 28.91 -21.39
C SER A 338 5.85 28.94 -21.81
N LYS A 339 6.14 28.24 -22.91
CA LYS A 339 7.32 28.53 -23.73
C LYS A 339 7.15 29.95 -24.27
N SER A 340 8.09 30.82 -23.91
CA SER A 340 8.26 32.14 -24.51
C SER A 340 8.73 31.98 -25.95
N VAL A 341 7.85 32.30 -26.90
CA VAL A 341 8.25 32.73 -28.24
C VAL A 341 8.73 34.18 -28.09
N LYS A 342 10.02 34.44 -28.32
CA LYS A 342 10.49 35.79 -28.65
C LYS A 342 10.62 35.86 -30.17
N LYS A 343 9.68 36.58 -30.79
CA LYS A 343 9.94 37.38 -31.98
C LYS A 343 10.52 38.70 -31.48
N GLU A 344 11.76 38.98 -31.85
CA GLU A 344 12.20 40.13 -32.67
C GLU A 344 13.70 40.01 -32.90
#